data_AF-A0A317JS78-F1
#
_entry.id   AF-A0A317JS78-F1
#
_cell.length_a   1.000
_cell.length_b   1.000
_cell.length_c   1.000
_cell.angle_alpha   90.00
_cell.angle_beta   90.00
_cell.angle_gamma   90.00
#
_symmetry.space_group_name_H-M   'P 1'
#
loop_
_entity.id
_entity.type
_entity.pdbx_description
1 polymer ?
#
loop_
_entity_poly.entity_id
_entity_poly.type
_entity_poly.pdbx_seq_one_letter_code
_entity_poly.pdbx_strand_id
1 'polypeptide(L)'
;MTATQDRAGAGVEPAPALRRAVRGYLDHLTVERGLSANTLSSYRRDRDRYLATLAAAGVTDLAAVGAAEVESHLARLRAGGGQGG
;
A
#
# COMPACT_ATOMS: atom_id res chain seq x y z
N MET A 1 28.41 5.45 -9.35
CA MET A 1 27.26 6.07 -10.02
C MET A 1 26.08 6.02 -9.06
N THR A 2 26.06 6.94 -8.09
CA THR A 2 25.05 7.00 -7.03
C THR A 2 23.93 7.91 -7.51
N ALA A 3 22.76 7.35 -7.80
CA ALA A 3 21.61 8.13 -8.22
C ALA A 3 21.03 8.87 -7.00
N THR A 4 21.34 10.16 -6.91
CA THR A 4 20.62 11.14 -6.10
C THR A 4 19.15 11.13 -6.49
N GLN A 5 18.27 10.69 -5.58
CA GLN A 5 16.82 10.93 -5.69
C GLN A 5 16.46 12.04 -4.73
N ASP A 6 16.52 13.27 -5.26
CA ASP A 6 15.84 14.44 -4.71
C ASP A 6 15.02 15.08 -5.83
N ARG A 7 13.69 14.88 -5.79
CA ARG A 7 12.69 15.96 -5.77
C ARG A 7 11.25 15.46 -5.69
N ALA A 8 10.54 15.95 -4.68
CA ALA A 8 9.16 16.45 -4.69
C ALA A 8 8.02 15.57 -5.26
N GLY A 9 7.26 14.92 -4.37
CA GLY A 9 5.96 15.47 -3.93
C GLY A 9 4.80 15.63 -4.93
N ALA A 10 4.80 14.99 -6.11
CA ALA A 10 3.64 14.99 -7.00
C ALA A 10 3.19 13.55 -7.30
N GLY A 11 2.07 13.13 -6.68
CA GLY A 11 1.39 11.87 -6.98
C GLY A 11 2.31 10.65 -7.04
N VAL A 12 2.92 10.26 -5.91
CA VAL A 12 3.83 9.11 -5.90
C VAL A 12 3.01 7.84 -6.14
N GLU A 13 2.95 7.45 -7.40
CA GLU A 13 2.28 6.24 -7.84
C GLU A 13 3.07 5.03 -7.30
N PRO A 14 2.42 4.08 -6.59
CA PRO A 14 3.10 2.88 -6.11
C PRO A 14 3.75 2.12 -7.26
N ALA A 15 4.96 1.59 -6.99
CA ALA A 15 5.74 0.87 -7.98
C ALA A 15 4.94 -0.28 -8.63
N PRO A 16 5.10 -0.52 -9.95
CA PRO A 16 4.33 -1.55 -10.66
C PRO A 16 4.45 -2.94 -10.05
N ALA A 17 5.61 -3.29 -9.48
CA ALA A 17 5.84 -4.56 -8.79
C ALA A 17 4.91 -4.72 -7.57
N LEU A 18 4.79 -3.68 -6.75
CA LEU A 18 3.90 -3.67 -5.58
C LEU A 18 2.43 -3.81 -5.99
N ARG A 19 2.00 -3.10 -7.04
CA ARG A 19 0.62 -3.19 -7.57
C ARG A 19 0.30 -4.61 -8.04
N ARG A 20 1.22 -5.24 -8.77
CA ARG A 20 1.06 -6.62 -9.25
C ARG A 20 0.96 -7.61 -8.10
N ALA A 21 1.80 -7.46 -7.07
CA ALA A 21 1.76 -8.32 -5.89
C ALA A 21 0.42 -8.21 -5.13
N VAL A 22 -0.07 -6.98 -4.90
CA VAL A 22 -1.37 -6.75 -4.26
C VAL A 22 -2.52 -7.34 -5.07
N ARG A 23 -2.52 -7.13 -6.39
CA ARG A 23 -3.55 -7.71 -7.27
C ARG A 23 -3.55 -9.24 -7.21
N GLY A 24 -2.38 -9.89 -7.31
CA GLY A 24 -2.28 -11.34 -7.22
C GLY A 24 -2.80 -11.89 -5.88
N TYR A 25 -2.52 -11.20 -4.77
CA TYR A 25 -3.04 -11.57 -3.47
C TYR A 25 -4.57 -11.47 -3.38
N LEU A 26 -5.16 -10.38 -3.90
CA LEU A 26 -6.61 -10.19 -3.90
C LEU A 26 -7.33 -11.18 -4.83
N ASP A 27 -6.74 -11.47 -5.99
CA ASP A 27 -7.25 -12.48 -6.91
C ASP A 27 -7.27 -13.86 -6.24
N HIS A 28 -6.20 -14.22 -5.53
CA HIS A 28 -6.12 -15.45 -4.72
C HIS A 28 -7.19 -15.50 -3.61
N LEU A 29 -7.41 -14.40 -2.87
CA LEU A 29 -8.49 -14.35 -1.86
C LEU A 29 -9.89 -14.50 -2.47
N THR A 30 -10.08 -14.05 -3.70
CA THR A 30 -11.35 -14.18 -4.42
C THR A 30 -11.60 -15.64 -4.79
N VAL A 31 -10.59 -16.31 -5.35
CA VAL A 31 -10.70 -17.68 -5.87
C VAL A 31 -10.71 -18.72 -4.74
N GLU A 32 -9.79 -18.62 -3.78
CA GLU A 32 -9.57 -19.69 -2.80
C GLU A 32 -10.39 -19.53 -1.52
N ARG A 33 -10.78 -18.29 -1.18
CA ARG A 33 -11.53 -18.02 0.07
C ARG A 33 -12.98 -17.62 -0.16
N GLY A 34 -13.42 -17.50 -1.40
CA GLY A 34 -14.80 -17.16 -1.76
C GLY A 34 -15.31 -15.88 -1.09
N LEU A 35 -14.42 -14.91 -0.82
CA LEU A 35 -14.79 -13.69 -0.10
C LEU A 35 -15.83 -12.89 -0.89
N SER A 36 -16.79 -12.30 -0.16
CA SER A 36 -17.80 -11.43 -0.76
C SER A 36 -17.15 -10.22 -1.45
N ALA A 37 -17.80 -9.71 -2.50
CA ALA A 37 -17.35 -8.50 -3.20
C ALA A 37 -17.21 -7.28 -2.27
N ASN A 38 -18.06 -7.18 -1.25
CA ASN A 38 -18.02 -6.12 -0.24
C ASN A 38 -16.76 -6.22 0.62
N THR A 39 -16.44 -7.43 1.10
CA THR A 39 -15.20 -7.68 1.86
C THR A 39 -13.98 -7.34 1.02
N LEU A 40 -13.92 -7.84 -0.23
CA LEU A 40 -12.81 -7.54 -1.15
C LEU A 40 -12.65 -6.04 -1.44
N SER A 41 -13.75 -5.29 -1.51
CA SER A 41 -13.72 -3.83 -1.70
C SER A 41 -13.05 -3.12 -0.52
N SER A 42 -13.39 -3.50 0.71
CA SER A 42 -12.75 -2.98 1.92
C SER A 42 -11.25 -3.32 1.95
N TYR A 43 -10.88 -4.56 1.61
CA TYR A 43 -9.47 -4.96 1.52
C TYR A 43 -8.72 -4.20 0.42
N ARG A 44 -9.32 -3.96 -0.75
CA ARG A 44 -8.72 -3.15 -1.82
C ARG A 44 -8.39 -1.74 -1.33
N ARG A 45 -9.36 -1.06 -0.72
CA ARG A 45 -9.16 0.30 -0.19
C ARG A 45 -8.04 0.36 0.85
N ASP A 46 -7.98 -0.62 1.74
CA ASP A 46 -6.92 -0.70 2.75
C ASP A 46 -5.55 -0.94 2.09
N ARG A 47 -5.47 -1.84 1.13
CA ARG A 47 -4.24 -2.12 0.39
C ARG A 47 -3.78 -0.94 -0.46
N ASP A 48 -4.69 -0.16 -1.04
CA ASP A 48 -4.35 1.06 -1.76
C ASP A 48 -3.75 2.12 -0.82
N ARG A 49 -4.30 2.26 0.39
CA ARG A 49 -3.71 3.13 1.44
C ARG A 49 -2.31 2.69 1.83
N TYR A 50 -2.09 1.38 1.96
CA TYR A 50 -0.77 0.84 2.26
C TYR A 50 0.23 1.09 1.12
N LEU A 51 -0.17 0.84 -0.12
CA LEU A 51 0.63 1.14 -1.31
C LEU A 51 1.01 2.62 -1.40
N ALA A 52 0.09 3.53 -1.05
CA ALA A 52 0.38 4.96 -0.97
C ALA A 52 1.39 5.31 0.14
N THR A 53 1.46 4.53 1.23
CA THR A 53 2.54 4.69 2.22
C THR A 53 3.87 4.22 1.67
N LEU A 54 3.92 3.05 1.05
CA LEU A 54 5.15 2.52 0.46
C LEU A 54 5.69 3.43 -0.65
N ALA A 55 4.79 3.97 -1.48
CA ALA A 55 5.13 4.92 -2.52
C ALA A 55 5.73 6.20 -1.92
N ALA A 56 5.10 6.77 -0.88
CA ALA A 56 5.63 7.95 -0.20
C ALA A 56 7.00 7.71 0.46
N ALA A 57 7.30 6.48 0.86
CA ALA A 57 8.59 6.07 1.40
C ALA A 57 9.62 5.71 0.31
N GLY A 58 9.25 5.75 -0.98
CA GLY A 58 10.13 5.38 -2.09
C GLY A 58 10.38 3.87 -2.23
N VAL A 59 9.57 3.03 -1.57
CA VAL A 59 9.71 1.58 -1.63
C VAL A 59 9.20 1.06 -2.97
N THR A 60 10.04 0.26 -3.62
CA THR A 60 9.75 -0.32 -4.95
C THR A 60 9.55 -1.83 -4.93
N ASP A 61 9.92 -2.49 -3.83
CA ASP A 61 9.83 -3.94 -3.64
C ASP A 61 9.28 -4.27 -2.24
N LEU A 62 8.42 -5.29 -2.14
CA LEU A 62 7.92 -5.80 -0.87
C LEU A 62 9.05 -6.35 0.01
N ALA A 63 10.12 -6.89 -0.59
CA ALA A 63 11.28 -7.36 0.16
C ALA A 63 12.05 -6.23 0.86
N ALA A 64 11.88 -4.99 0.40
CA ALA A 64 12.49 -3.80 0.98
C ALA A 64 11.62 -3.15 2.07
N VAL A 65 10.43 -3.70 2.35
CA VAL A 65 9.56 -3.19 3.42
C VAL A 65 10.17 -3.56 4.77
N GLY A 66 10.49 -2.55 5.57
CA GLY A 66 10.97 -2.70 6.93
C GLY A 66 9.93 -2.25 7.97
N ALA A 67 10.36 -2.23 9.24
CA ALA A 67 9.52 -1.80 10.36
C ALA A 67 9.12 -0.32 10.25
N ALA A 68 10.00 0.54 9.73
CA ALA A 68 9.75 1.97 9.61
C ALA A 68 8.56 2.30 8.70
N GLU A 69 8.42 1.59 7.57
CA GLU A 69 7.32 1.77 6.63
C GLU A 69 5.99 1.32 7.23
N VAL A 70 6.02 0.22 7.99
CA VAL A 70 4.86 -0.30 8.72
C VAL A 70 4.43 0.69 9.80
N GLU A 71 5.37 1.22 10.59
CA GLU A 71 5.10 2.23 11.61
C GLU A 71 4.52 3.51 11.01
N SER A 72 5.09 3.99 9.90
CA SER A 72 4.58 5.13 9.13
C SER A 72 3.14 4.89 8.66
N HIS A 73 2.83 3.69 8.16
CA HIS A 73 1.48 3.33 7.76
C HIS A 73 0.52 3.34 8.96
N LEU A 74 0.91 2.73 10.09
CA LEU A 74 0.11 2.72 11.31
C LEU A 74 -0.12 4.13 11.87
N ALA A 75 0.88 5.02 11.80
CA ALA A 75 0.73 6.42 12.18
C ALA A 75 -0.29 7.14 11.28
N ARG A 76 -0.24 6.90 9.96
CA ARG A 76 -1.23 7.44 9.01
C ARG A 76 -2.64 6.90 9.24
N LEU A 77 -2.79 5.62 9.59
CA LEU A 77 -4.08 5.04 9.95
C LEU A 77 -4.68 5.68 11.21
N ARG A 78 -3.84 6.04 12.19
CA ARG A 78 -4.28 6.76 13.40
C ARG A 78 -4.65 8.21 13.08
N ALA A 79 -3.85 8.90 12.27
CA ALA A 79 -4.11 10.28 11.86
C ALA A 79 -5.36 10.40 10.97
N GLY A 80 -5.58 9.45 10.06
CA GLY A 80 -6.80 9.33 9.25
C GLY A 80 -7.92 8.52 9.92
N GLY A 81 -7.71 8.10 11.17
CA GLY A 81 -8.64 7.32 11.99
C GLY A 81 -9.75 8.16 12.61
N GLY A 82 -9.72 9.48 12.44
CA GLY A 82 -10.87 10.36 12.57
C GLY A 82 -11.83 10.18 11.38
N GLN A 83 -12.35 8.96 11.19
CA GLN A 83 -13.60 8.79 10.47
C GLN A 83 -14.66 9.37 11.41
N GLY A 84 -15.21 10.53 11.07
CA GLY A 84 -16.23 11.23 11.87
C GLY A 84 -17.40 10.35 12.26
N GLY A 85 -18.09 10.78 13.33
CA GLY A 85 -19.32 10.15 13.85
C GLY A 85 -20.50 10.15 12.89
#